data_AF-A0A9W4R4L4-F1
#
_entry.id   AF-A0A9W4R4L4-F1
#
_cell.length_a   1.000
_cell.length_b   1.000
_cell.length_c   1.000
_cell.angle_alpha   90.00
_cell.angle_beta   90.00
_cell.angle_gamma   90.00
#
_symmetry.space_group_name_H-M   'P 1'
#
loop_
_entity.id
_entity.type
_entity.pdbx_description
1 polymer ?
#
loop_
_entity_poly.entity_id
_entity_poly.type
_entity_poly.pdbx_seq_one_letter_code
_entity_poly.pdbx_strand_id
1 'polypeptide(L)'
;MKKHAEKLAANMAKSGRGNKPKNTAAHHIVSWSDMRAARSRLRLAAFGIDIDHEANGVYLPRFQKHVPMDILPDAYSHSKIHTGKYYFNVEFLLNETIAE
;
A
#
# COMPACT_ATOMS: atom_id res chain seq x y z
N MET A 1 2.03 3.65 17.25
CA MET A 1 1.99 3.71 15.77
C MET A 1 1.65 2.36 15.07
N LYS A 2 0.92 1.43 15.70
CA LYS A 2 0.47 0.16 15.05
C LYS A 2 -0.89 0.25 14.32
N LYS A 3 -1.61 1.37 14.46
CA LYS A 3 -3.04 1.44 14.11
C LYS A 3 -3.34 1.47 12.60
N HIS A 4 -2.51 2.08 11.75
CA HIS A 4 -2.88 2.25 10.34
C HIS A 4 -2.81 0.96 9.53
N ALA A 5 -1.74 0.17 9.63
CA ALA A 5 -1.66 -1.09 8.89
C ALA A 5 -2.75 -2.09 9.34
N GLU A 6 -3.11 -2.08 10.62
CA GLU A 6 -4.21 -2.88 11.17
C GLU A 6 -5.57 -2.38 10.67
N LYS A 7 -5.80 -1.05 10.69
CA LYS A 7 -7.03 -0.42 10.19
C LYS A 7 -7.20 -0.62 8.68
N LEU A 8 -6.14 -0.42 7.90
CA LEU A 8 -6.11 -0.71 6.47
C LEU A 8 -6.44 -2.17 6.19
N ALA A 9 -5.83 -3.11 6.92
CA ALA A 9 -6.15 -4.53 6.76
C ALA A 9 -7.62 -4.84 7.06
N ALA A 10 -8.20 -4.22 8.09
CA ALA A 10 -9.61 -4.37 8.44
C ALA A 10 -10.53 -3.79 7.35
N ASN A 11 -10.21 -2.60 6.82
CA ASN A 11 -10.94 -1.98 5.73
C ASN A 11 -10.90 -2.83 4.45
N MET A 12 -9.71 -3.34 4.07
CA MET A 12 -9.54 -4.28 2.95
C MET A 12 -10.38 -5.55 3.11
N ALA A 13 -10.42 -6.14 4.31
CA ALA A 13 -11.25 -7.32 4.55
C ALA A 13 -12.75 -6.99 4.43
N LYS A 14 -13.18 -5.88 5.03
CA LYS A 14 -14.58 -5.42 5.01
C LYS A 14 -15.08 -5.10 3.59
N SER A 15 -14.20 -4.62 2.71
CA SER A 15 -14.51 -4.26 1.33
C SER A 15 -14.43 -5.45 0.35
N GLY A 16 -14.19 -6.67 0.83
CA GLY A 16 -14.08 -7.85 -0.02
C GLY A 16 -12.74 -8.02 -0.74
N ARG A 17 -11.67 -7.31 -0.35
CA ARG A 17 -10.30 -7.53 -0.89
C ARG A 17 -9.60 -8.77 -0.33
N GLY A 18 -10.34 -9.61 0.41
CA GLY A 18 -9.85 -10.83 1.02
C GLY A 18 -9.24 -10.62 2.40
N ASN A 19 -9.15 -11.73 3.15
CA ASN A 19 -8.53 -11.74 4.47
C ASN A 19 -7.00 -11.73 4.36
N LYS A 20 -6.35 -11.09 5.32
CA LYS A 20 -4.88 -11.01 5.41
C LYS A 20 -4.24 -12.41 5.45
N PRO A 21 -3.47 -12.81 4.42
CA PRO A 21 -2.82 -14.12 4.42
C PRO A 21 -1.82 -14.28 5.57
N LYS A 22 -1.52 -15.53 5.95
CA LYS A 22 -0.49 -15.84 6.96
C LYS A 22 0.85 -15.23 6.52
N ASN A 23 1.63 -14.73 7.48
CA ASN A 23 2.95 -14.14 7.25
C ASN A 23 3.00 -12.85 6.39
N THR A 24 1.84 -12.23 6.13
CA THR A 24 1.73 -10.93 5.44
C THR A 24 1.33 -9.78 6.39
N ALA A 25 1.51 -8.56 5.90
CA ALA A 25 1.00 -7.32 6.47
C ALA A 25 0.36 -6.45 5.38
N ALA A 26 -0.65 -5.65 5.74
CA ALA A 26 -1.16 -4.63 4.83
C ALA A 26 -0.09 -3.54 4.66
N HIS A 27 0.12 -3.15 3.41
CA HIS A 27 1.03 -2.12 2.97
C HIS A 27 0.24 -0.99 2.33
N HIS A 28 0.53 0.23 2.75
CA HIS A 28 0.03 1.42 2.09
C HIS A 28 0.80 1.65 0.78
N ILE A 29 0.12 1.63 -0.36
CA ILE A 29 0.73 1.94 -1.66
C ILE A 29 1.28 3.38 -1.61
N VAL A 30 0.43 4.34 -1.24
CA VAL A 30 0.81 5.70 -0.89
C VAL A 30 1.06 5.77 0.62
N SER A 31 2.32 5.95 1.00
CA SER A 31 2.73 5.94 2.41
C SER A 31 2.10 7.09 3.23
N TRP A 32 1.78 6.83 4.50
CA TRP A 32 1.14 7.83 5.35
C TRP A 32 2.02 9.05 5.64
N SER A 33 3.33 8.87 5.92
CA SER A 33 4.17 9.90 6.57
C SER A 33 5.26 10.47 5.70
N ASP A 34 5.73 9.73 4.69
CA ASP A 34 6.86 10.19 3.91
C ASP A 34 6.47 11.45 3.12
N MET A 35 7.35 12.46 3.13
CA MET A 35 7.09 13.71 2.42
C MET A 35 7.00 13.51 0.91
N ARG A 36 7.72 12.52 0.36
CA ARG A 36 7.68 12.19 -1.07
C ARG A 36 6.31 11.69 -1.52
N ALA A 37 5.49 11.19 -0.60
CA ALA A 37 4.12 10.77 -0.87
C ALA A 37 3.08 11.89 -0.70
N ALA A 38 3.48 13.12 -0.32
CA ALA A 38 2.52 14.19 -0.02
C ALA A 38 1.60 14.52 -1.21
N ARG A 39 2.16 14.63 -2.42
CA ARG A 39 1.37 14.89 -3.64
C ARG A 39 0.44 13.73 -3.97
N SER A 40 0.92 12.49 -3.87
CA SER A 40 0.09 11.30 -4.06
C SER A 40 -1.06 11.24 -3.05
N ARG A 41 -0.83 11.61 -1.78
CA ARG A 41 -1.91 11.69 -0.77
C ARG A 41 -2.96 12.73 -1.13
N LEU A 42 -2.57 13.91 -1.62
CA LEU A 42 -3.52 14.93 -2.08
C LEU A 42 -4.37 14.43 -3.26
N ARG A 43 -3.76 13.70 -4.20
CA ARG A 43 -4.48 13.08 -5.31
C ARG A 43 -5.48 12.04 -4.82
N LEU A 44 -5.08 11.13 -3.92
CA LEU A 44 -6.03 10.16 -3.34
C LEU A 44 -7.22 10.86 -2.65
N ALA A 45 -6.94 11.91 -1.86
CA ALA A 45 -7.97 12.65 -1.16
C ALA A 45 -8.99 13.31 -2.11
N ALA A 46 -8.56 13.76 -3.29
CA ALA A 46 -9.45 14.33 -4.30
C ALA A 46 -10.51 13.34 -4.81
N PHE A 47 -10.26 12.03 -4.69
CA PHE A 47 -11.20 10.95 -5.04
C PHE A 47 -11.90 10.34 -3.82
N GLY A 48 -11.81 10.97 -2.65
CA GLY A 48 -12.38 10.44 -1.41
C GLY A 48 -11.64 9.23 -0.84
N ILE A 49 -10.43 8.94 -1.34
CA ILE A 49 -9.59 7.82 -0.86
C ILE A 49 -8.73 8.35 0.29
N ASP A 50 -9.14 8.07 1.53
CA ASP A 50 -8.32 8.37 2.71
C ASP A 50 -7.12 7.40 2.84
N ILE A 51 -6.21 7.69 3.77
CA ILE A 51 -4.97 6.93 3.89
C ILE A 51 -5.19 5.44 4.19
N ASP A 52 -6.19 5.08 4.99
CA ASP A 52 -6.50 3.69 5.35
C ASP A 52 -7.61 3.09 4.47
N HIS A 53 -8.02 3.80 3.42
CA HIS A 53 -8.97 3.29 2.44
C HIS A 53 -8.44 2.03 1.78
N GLU A 54 -9.30 1.02 1.57
CA GLU A 54 -8.92 -0.29 1.06
C GLU A 54 -8.17 -0.22 -0.27
N ALA A 55 -8.50 0.78 -1.09
CA ALA A 55 -7.92 1.04 -2.40
C ALA A 55 -6.42 1.36 -2.32
N ASN A 56 -5.98 1.96 -1.22
CA ASN A 56 -4.57 2.27 -0.95
C ASN A 56 -3.79 1.09 -0.35
N GLY A 57 -4.39 -0.10 -0.25
CA GLY A 57 -3.81 -1.24 0.43
C GLY A 57 -3.51 -2.45 -0.46
N VAL A 58 -2.38 -3.10 -0.20
CA VAL A 58 -2.02 -4.43 -0.70
C VAL A 58 -1.42 -5.29 0.42
N TYR A 59 -1.50 -6.61 0.32
CA TYR A 59 -0.80 -7.51 1.25
C TYR A 59 0.59 -7.87 0.73
N LEU A 60 1.61 -7.68 1.57
CA LEU A 60 2.99 -8.05 1.26
C LEU A 60 3.56 -8.98 2.32
N PRO A 61 4.53 -9.84 1.96
CA PRO A 61 5.30 -10.64 2.92
C PRO A 61 5.85 -9.74 4.02
N ARG A 62 5.51 -10.05 5.28
CA ARG A 62 5.77 -9.15 6.42
C ARG A 62 7.26 -8.86 6.62
N PHE A 63 8.11 -9.86 6.36
CA PHE A 63 9.56 -9.80 6.59
C PHE A 63 10.31 -10.53 5.47
N GLN A 64 11.61 -10.23 5.34
CA GLN A 64 12.47 -10.87 4.34
C GLN A 64 12.50 -12.40 4.45
N LYS A 65 12.43 -12.96 5.66
CA LYS A 65 12.38 -14.41 5.91
C LYS A 65 11.12 -15.10 5.40
N HIS A 66 10.11 -14.33 5.00
CA HIS A 66 8.87 -14.86 4.43
C HIS A 66 8.87 -14.77 2.90
N VAL A 67 9.96 -14.36 2.25
CA VAL A 67 10.07 -14.32 0.79
C VAL A 67 11.01 -15.45 0.34
N PRO A 68 10.69 -16.21 -0.72
CA PRO A 68 9.44 -16.14 -1.52
C PRO A 68 8.22 -16.76 -0.80
N MET A 69 7.01 -16.44 -1.27
CA MET A 69 5.77 -17.10 -0.84
C MET A 69 5.04 -17.69 -2.05
N ASP A 70 4.47 -18.89 -1.94
CA ASP A 70 3.75 -19.52 -3.05
C ASP A 70 2.60 -18.66 -3.61
N ILE A 71 1.86 -17.98 -2.73
CA ILE A 71 0.75 -17.09 -3.10
C ILE A 71 1.21 -15.72 -3.61
N LEU A 72 2.49 -15.38 -3.44
CA LEU A 72 3.09 -14.09 -3.78
C LEU A 72 4.56 -14.31 -4.21
N PRO A 73 4.82 -15.06 -5.30
CA PRO A 73 6.16 -15.54 -5.65
C PRO A 73 7.14 -14.40 -5.94
N ASP A 74 6.65 -13.33 -6.56
CA ASP A 74 7.44 -12.18 -7.00
C ASP A 74 7.39 -10.99 -6.02
N ALA A 75 6.76 -11.15 -4.85
CA ALA A 75 6.57 -10.04 -3.93
C ALA A 75 7.83 -9.73 -3.10
N TYR A 76 8.15 -8.44 -3.02
CA TYR A 76 9.15 -7.94 -2.07
C TYR A 76 8.59 -7.89 -0.64
N SER A 77 9.49 -7.99 0.34
CA SER A 77 9.10 -7.83 1.73
C SER A 77 8.64 -6.40 2.05
N HIS A 78 7.64 -6.29 2.92
CA HIS A 78 7.01 -5.04 3.37
C HIS A 78 8.02 -3.96 3.79
N SER A 79 9.19 -4.34 4.33
CA SER A 79 10.21 -3.42 4.83
C SER A 79 11.06 -2.72 3.77
N LYS A 80 11.03 -3.15 2.50
CA LYS A 80 12.02 -2.72 1.48
C LYS A 80 11.45 -1.90 0.31
N ILE A 81 10.18 -1.50 0.36
CA ILE A 81 9.47 -0.99 -0.84
C ILE A 81 9.65 0.53 -1.05
N HIS A 82 9.58 1.34 0.02
CA HIS A 82 9.54 2.79 -0.07
C HIS A 82 10.90 3.44 -0.39
N THR A 83 11.29 3.32 -1.65
CA THR A 83 12.46 3.99 -2.24
C THR A 83 12.04 5.28 -2.96
N GLY A 84 13.00 6.14 -3.29
CA GLY A 84 12.71 7.33 -4.11
C GLY A 84 12.03 6.95 -5.44
N LYS A 85 12.58 5.96 -6.15
CA LYS A 85 12.03 5.43 -7.40
C LYS A 85 10.58 4.94 -7.24
N TYR A 86 10.28 4.27 -6.12
CA TYR A 86 8.91 3.84 -5.83
C TYR A 86 7.95 5.03 -5.73
N TYR A 87 8.31 6.07 -4.97
CA TYR A 87 7.47 7.26 -4.83
C TYR A 87 7.24 7.97 -6.17
N PHE A 88 8.30 8.14 -6.97
CA PHE A 88 8.18 8.72 -8.31
C PHE A 88 7.25 7.91 -9.20
N ASN A 89 7.38 6.58 -9.21
CA ASN A 89 6.52 5.73 -10.02
C ASN A 89 5.04 5.80 -9.60
N VAL A 90 4.77 5.82 -8.29
CA VAL A 90 3.40 5.97 -7.78
C VAL A 90 2.81 7.33 -8.14
N GLU A 91 3.57 8.42 -7.96
CA GLU A 91 3.12 9.76 -8.37
C GLU A 91 2.87 9.85 -9.88
N PHE A 92 3.78 9.29 -10.69
CA PHE A 92 3.65 9.24 -12.15
C PHE A 92 2.37 8.51 -12.57
N LEU A 93 2.16 7.28 -12.09
CA LEU A 93 0.98 6.49 -12.43
C LEU A 93 -0.33 7.17 -12.02
N LEU A 94 -0.37 7.78 -10.82
CA LEU A 94 -1.54 8.54 -10.39
C LEU A 94 -1.77 9.77 -11.27
N ASN A 95 -0.71 10.46 -11.71
CA ASN A 95 -0.86 11.62 -12.58
C ASN A 95 -1.38 11.25 -13.96
N GLU A 96 -0.81 10.23 -14.59
CA GLU A 96 -1.21 9.80 -15.94
C GLU A 96 -2.66 9.32 -15.98
N THR A 97 -3.13 8.64 -14.93
CA THR A 97 -4.49 8.07 -14.90
C THR A 97 -5.58 9.11 -14.57
N ILE A 98 -5.20 10.29 -14.04
CA ILE A 98 -6.14 11.37 -13.67
C ILE A 98 -6.23 12.43 -14.79
N ALA A 99 -5.37 12.36 -15.81
CA ALA A 99 -5.27 13.36 -16.87
C ALA A 99 -6.27 13.17 -18.02
N GLU A 100 -7.22 12.23 -17.92
CA GLU A 100 -8.36 12.03 -18.83
C GLU A 100 -9.67 12.48 -18.16
#